data_AF-A0A8J6K7S6-F1
#
_entry.id   AF-A0A8J6K7S6-F1
#
_cell.length_a   1.000
_cell.length_b   1.000
_cell.length_c   1.000
_cell.angle_alpha   90.00
_cell.angle_beta   90.00
_cell.angle_gamma   90.00
#
_symmetry.space_group_name_H-M   'P 1'
#
loop_
_entity.id
_entity.type
_entity.pdbx_description
1 polymer ?
#
loop_
_entity_poly.entity_id
_entity_poly.type
_entity_poly.pdbx_seq_one_letter_code
_entity_poly.pdbx_strand_id
1 'polypeptide(L)'
;MCGRTACTLAPEDISKSCEYKDKQGQRKCPQWRDGDCDKYQPSYNNSPRSNNPVLLSMKHFQKNADCSERVLAAMRWGLIPSWFTGTHPSKMQYNTSNCRSDTMSEKALYKGPFFKNQRCVVLADGFYEWRRQGAEKQPYFIYFPQVKSEESEARKDDSYVGGRRLLTMAGLFDCWEPPEGEDTLYSYTVITVDASKSINWIHDRMPAILDGDEEIRKWLDFGEVPAKEALKVIRPIESITCHPVSTVVNNARNNTPECVAPIILQKKEPALSASSKKMLAWLQNKSPKKEPSEEVKPVKLSQVALSHKKTSAELMHQWLKKEGEPSPKKPRR
;
A
#
# COMPACT_ATOMS: atom_id res chain seq x y z
N MET A 1 -1.78 3.31 -0.92
CA MET A 1 -2.90 2.47 -0.45
C MET A 1 -2.57 1.07 -0.94
N CYS A 2 -2.58 0.08 -0.05
CA CYS A 2 -2.16 -1.27 -0.35
C CYS A 2 -3.08 -1.94 -1.38
N GLY A 3 -2.59 -2.12 -2.60
CA GLY A 3 -3.32 -2.72 -3.72
C GLY A 3 -2.68 -4.01 -4.25
N ARG A 4 -1.73 -4.57 -3.50
CA ARG A 4 -1.07 -5.84 -3.83
C ARG A 4 -0.56 -6.55 -2.59
N THR A 5 -0.70 -7.86 -2.53
CA THR A 5 -0.20 -8.71 -1.43
C THR A 5 0.50 -9.94 -1.96
N ALA A 6 1.33 -10.58 -1.13
CA ALA A 6 1.75 -11.96 -1.32
C ALA A 6 1.04 -12.82 -0.27
N CYS A 7 0.56 -14.00 -0.64
CA CYS A 7 0.06 -15.01 0.28
C CYS A 7 0.35 -16.38 -0.34
N THR A 8 1.46 -16.98 0.08
CA THR A 8 2.13 -18.09 -0.62
C THR A 8 2.01 -19.43 0.09
N LEU A 9 1.51 -19.44 1.33
CA LEU A 9 1.29 -20.67 2.08
C LEU A 9 0.19 -21.51 1.44
N ALA A 10 0.35 -22.83 1.48
CA ALA A 10 -0.72 -23.75 1.13
C ALA A 10 -1.92 -23.60 2.08
N PRO A 11 -3.15 -23.95 1.66
CA PRO A 11 -4.35 -23.82 2.49
C PRO A 11 -4.22 -24.45 3.88
N GLU A 12 -3.58 -25.62 3.98
CA GLU A 12 -3.39 -26.35 5.24
C GLU A 12 -2.41 -25.61 6.15
N ASP A 13 -1.38 -24.99 5.58
CA ASP A 13 -0.37 -24.26 6.33
C ASP A 13 -0.88 -22.89 6.79
N ILE A 14 -1.86 -22.30 6.09
CA ILE A 14 -2.60 -21.14 6.59
C ILE A 14 -3.36 -21.50 7.86
N SER A 15 -4.09 -22.62 7.87
CA SER A 15 -4.85 -23.06 9.05
C SER A 15 -3.93 -23.21 10.26
N LYS A 16 -2.78 -23.87 10.10
CA LYS A 16 -1.82 -24.04 11.19
C LYS A 16 -1.18 -22.71 11.62
N SER A 17 -0.85 -21.83 10.67
CA SER A 17 -0.28 -20.50 10.97
C SER A 17 -1.26 -19.55 11.65
N CYS A 18 -2.55 -19.92 11.68
CA CYS A 18 -3.61 -19.17 12.34
C CYS A 18 -4.09 -19.85 13.63
N GLU A 19 -3.27 -20.74 14.22
CA GLU A 19 -3.57 -21.31 15.54
C GLU A 19 -3.81 -20.20 16.56
N TYR A 20 -4.83 -20.39 17.40
CA TYR A 20 -5.25 -19.44 18.42
C TYR A 20 -5.71 -20.15 19.69
N LYS A 21 -5.81 -19.41 20.80
CA LYS A 21 -6.41 -19.91 22.04
C LYS A 21 -7.88 -19.48 22.08
N ASP A 22 -8.79 -20.42 22.33
CA ASP A 22 -10.18 -20.08 22.60
C ASP A 22 -10.37 -19.51 24.01
N LYS A 23 -11.62 -19.18 24.38
CA LYS A 23 -11.96 -18.61 25.70
C LYS A 23 -11.59 -19.54 26.86
N GLN A 24 -11.49 -20.84 26.61
CA GLN A 24 -11.09 -21.85 27.58
C GLN A 24 -9.55 -22.02 27.62
N GLY A 25 -8.80 -21.27 26.82
CA GLY A 25 -7.36 -21.35 26.70
C GLY A 25 -6.88 -22.53 25.86
N GLN A 26 -7.77 -23.25 25.18
CA GLN A 26 -7.42 -24.40 24.35
C GLN A 26 -6.90 -23.93 23.00
N ARG A 27 -5.79 -24.54 22.54
CA ARG A 27 -5.26 -24.29 21.19
C ARG A 27 -6.20 -24.88 20.16
N LYS A 28 -6.59 -24.07 19.18
CA LYS A 28 -7.42 -24.44 18.04
C LYS A 28 -6.81 -23.92 16.74
N CYS A 29 -6.96 -24.70 15.67
CA CYS A 29 -6.69 -24.23 14.31
C CYS A 29 -8.03 -23.94 13.62
N PRO A 30 -8.20 -22.75 13.02
CA PRO A 30 -9.42 -22.42 12.28
C PRO A 30 -9.54 -23.37 11.08
N GLN A 31 -10.72 -23.94 10.91
CA GLN A 31 -11.03 -24.77 9.75
C GLN A 31 -11.44 -23.88 8.58
N TRP A 32 -11.18 -24.36 7.37
CA TRP A 32 -11.77 -23.75 6.18
C TRP A 32 -13.28 -24.00 6.16
N ARG A 33 -14.04 -22.99 5.76
CA ARG A 33 -15.43 -23.16 5.39
C ARG A 33 -15.52 -24.10 4.18
N ASP A 34 -16.55 -24.94 4.17
CA ASP A 34 -16.77 -25.92 3.10
C ASP A 34 -16.70 -25.29 1.70
N GLY A 35 -15.84 -25.86 0.85
CA GLY A 35 -15.60 -25.42 -0.53
C GLY A 35 -14.79 -24.13 -0.69
N ASP A 36 -14.47 -23.41 0.40
CA ASP A 36 -13.67 -22.18 0.30
C ASP A 36 -12.16 -22.47 0.18
N CYS A 37 -11.70 -23.64 0.64
CA CYS A 37 -10.30 -24.08 0.45
C CYS A 37 -9.93 -24.12 -1.05
N ASP A 38 -10.81 -24.66 -1.89
CA ASP A 38 -10.59 -24.81 -3.34
C ASP A 38 -10.62 -23.47 -4.09
N LYS A 39 -11.22 -22.43 -3.50
CA LYS A 39 -11.31 -21.09 -4.08
C LYS A 39 -10.04 -20.26 -3.86
N TYR A 40 -9.18 -20.67 -2.93
CA TYR A 40 -7.93 -19.99 -2.63
C TYR A 40 -6.78 -20.58 -3.46
N GLN A 41 -6.01 -19.70 -4.11
CA GLN A 41 -4.81 -20.07 -4.84
C GLN A 41 -3.60 -19.30 -4.29
N PRO A 42 -2.58 -20.00 -3.76
CA PRO A 42 -1.36 -19.34 -3.29
C PRO A 42 -0.67 -18.55 -4.40
N SER A 43 -0.22 -17.35 -4.06
CA SER A 43 0.40 -16.45 -5.02
C SER A 43 1.32 -15.43 -4.36
N TYR A 44 2.44 -15.15 -5.01
CA TYR A 44 3.35 -14.08 -4.65
C TYR A 44 2.79 -12.70 -5.00
N ASN A 45 1.71 -12.59 -5.77
CA ASN A 45 1.31 -11.33 -6.39
C ASN A 45 -0.23 -11.18 -6.53
N ASN A 46 -0.93 -11.26 -5.41
CA ASN A 46 -2.38 -11.08 -5.33
C ASN A 46 -2.78 -9.63 -5.57
N SER A 47 -3.76 -9.43 -6.45
CA SER A 47 -4.37 -8.13 -6.77
C SER A 47 -5.85 -8.11 -6.38
N PRO A 48 -6.50 -6.93 -6.33
CA PRO A 48 -7.95 -6.85 -6.26
C PRO A 48 -8.62 -7.77 -7.28
N ARG A 49 -9.78 -8.31 -6.91
CA ARG A 49 -10.60 -9.32 -7.59
C ARG A 49 -10.14 -10.77 -7.43
N SER A 50 -8.95 -11.03 -6.88
CA SER A 50 -8.53 -12.38 -6.47
C SER A 50 -9.23 -12.82 -5.17
N ASN A 51 -9.30 -14.13 -4.94
CA ASN A 51 -9.78 -14.70 -3.69
C ASN A 51 -8.60 -14.90 -2.74
N ASN A 52 -8.72 -14.36 -1.52
CA ASN A 52 -7.67 -14.43 -0.50
C ASN A 52 -8.23 -15.00 0.80
N PRO A 53 -7.39 -15.66 1.62
CA PRO A 53 -7.78 -16.19 2.90
C PRO A 53 -8.08 -15.05 3.87
N VAL A 54 -9.22 -15.14 4.55
CA VAL A 54 -9.58 -14.26 5.65
C VAL A 54 -10.04 -15.09 6.84
N LEU A 55 -9.73 -14.61 8.05
CA LEU A 55 -10.35 -15.09 9.29
C LEU A 55 -11.57 -14.26 9.60
N LEU A 56 -12.61 -14.91 10.10
CA LEU A 56 -13.80 -14.26 10.65
C LEU A 56 -14.41 -15.12 11.77
N SER A 57 -15.36 -14.54 12.50
CA SER A 57 -16.11 -15.27 13.53
C SER A 57 -16.97 -16.36 12.89
N MET A 58 -16.90 -17.59 13.42
CA MET A 58 -17.77 -18.72 13.03
C MET A 58 -19.26 -18.40 13.23
N LYS A 59 -19.58 -17.46 14.13
CA LYS A 59 -20.94 -16.96 14.38
C LYS A 59 -21.64 -16.44 13.13
N HIS A 60 -20.88 -15.97 12.13
CA HIS A 60 -21.45 -15.53 10.85
C HIS A 60 -22.05 -16.67 10.02
N PHE A 61 -21.61 -17.91 10.22
CA PHE A 61 -22.11 -19.08 9.49
C PHE A 61 -22.94 -20.01 10.37
N GLN A 62 -22.63 -20.11 11.67
CA GLN A 62 -23.31 -20.99 12.60
C GLN A 62 -23.89 -20.20 13.77
N LYS A 63 -25.22 -20.11 13.83
CA LYS A 63 -25.94 -19.32 14.85
C LYS A 63 -25.62 -19.73 16.29
N ASN A 64 -25.29 -21.00 16.53
CA ASN A 64 -25.01 -21.52 17.87
C ASN A 64 -23.52 -21.54 18.24
N ALA A 65 -22.62 -21.18 17.32
CA ALA A 65 -21.20 -21.10 17.61
C ALA A 65 -20.88 -20.00 18.63
N ASP A 66 -19.76 -20.14 19.33
CA ASP A 66 -19.18 -19.05 20.10
C ASP A 66 -18.60 -17.99 19.15
N CYS A 67 -18.74 -16.70 19.48
CA CYS A 67 -18.29 -15.62 18.60
C CYS A 67 -16.76 -15.49 18.50
N SER A 68 -16.03 -15.99 19.49
CA SER A 68 -14.57 -16.09 19.46
C SER A 68 -14.04 -17.22 18.60
N GLU A 69 -14.87 -18.20 18.23
CA GLU A 69 -14.46 -19.26 17.31
C GLU A 69 -14.22 -18.69 15.92
N ARG A 70 -13.13 -19.13 15.29
CA ARG A 70 -12.63 -18.58 14.03
C ARG A 70 -12.77 -19.60 12.91
N VAL A 71 -13.07 -19.09 11.73
CA VAL A 71 -13.15 -19.87 10.50
C VAL A 71 -12.33 -19.17 9.41
N LEU A 72 -11.73 -19.96 8.53
CA LEU A 72 -11.08 -19.48 7.31
C LEU A 72 -12.09 -19.49 6.16
N ALA A 73 -12.14 -18.40 5.42
CA ALA A 73 -12.92 -18.30 4.18
C ALA A 73 -12.05 -17.69 3.08
N ALA A 74 -12.27 -18.11 1.85
CA ALA A 74 -11.71 -17.48 0.67
C ALA A 74 -12.70 -16.42 0.17
N MET A 75 -12.32 -15.14 0.30
CA MET A 75 -13.18 -14.04 -0.09
C MET A 75 -12.56 -13.22 -1.23
N ARG A 76 -13.40 -12.68 -2.10
CA ARG A 76 -12.98 -11.81 -3.18
C ARG A 76 -12.48 -10.46 -2.65
N TRP A 77 -11.28 -10.06 -3.04
CA TRP A 77 -10.77 -8.73 -2.71
C TRP A 77 -11.45 -7.63 -3.55
N GLY A 78 -12.16 -6.72 -2.89
CA GLY A 78 -12.93 -5.64 -3.48
C GLY A 78 -14.39 -5.84 -3.11
N LEU A 79 -14.85 -5.11 -2.10
CA LEU A 79 -16.18 -5.28 -1.53
C LEU A 79 -17.29 -4.99 -2.55
N ILE A 80 -18.22 -5.92 -2.68
CA ILE A 80 -19.47 -5.81 -3.42
C ILE A 80 -20.59 -5.67 -2.39
N PRO A 81 -21.22 -4.49 -2.30
CA PRO A 81 -22.27 -4.25 -1.31
C PRO A 81 -23.47 -5.16 -1.56
N SER A 82 -24.14 -5.59 -0.49
CA SER A 82 -25.32 -6.46 -0.58
C SER A 82 -26.47 -5.88 -1.41
N TRP A 83 -26.54 -4.53 -1.52
CA TRP A 83 -27.56 -3.80 -2.28
C TRP A 83 -27.19 -3.59 -3.76
N PHE A 84 -26.02 -4.04 -4.20
CA PHE A 84 -25.61 -3.90 -5.60
C PHE A 84 -26.57 -4.65 -6.53
N THR A 85 -27.12 -3.95 -7.53
CA THR A 85 -28.13 -4.50 -8.45
C THR A 85 -27.58 -4.96 -9.79
N GLY A 86 -26.25 -4.88 -9.99
CA GLY A 86 -25.64 -5.32 -11.25
C GLY A 86 -25.58 -6.83 -11.36
N THR A 87 -25.63 -7.37 -12.58
CA THR A 87 -25.69 -8.83 -12.80
C THR A 87 -24.36 -9.56 -12.55
N HIS A 88 -23.25 -8.85 -12.41
CA HIS A 88 -21.93 -9.47 -12.19
C HIS A 88 -21.00 -8.51 -11.43
N PRO A 89 -20.11 -9.00 -10.53
CA PRO A 89 -19.21 -8.16 -9.73
C PRO A 89 -18.27 -7.26 -10.55
N SER A 90 -17.95 -7.65 -11.79
CA SER A 90 -17.11 -6.85 -12.69
C SER A 90 -17.77 -5.56 -13.15
N LYS A 91 -19.11 -5.44 -13.04
CA LYS A 91 -19.86 -4.22 -13.37
C LYS A 91 -19.76 -3.15 -12.27
N MET A 92 -19.18 -3.48 -11.12
CA MET A 92 -18.94 -2.53 -10.05
C MET A 92 -17.90 -1.49 -10.50
N GLN A 93 -18.32 -0.22 -10.59
CA GLN A 93 -17.47 0.88 -11.09
C GLN A 93 -16.57 1.49 -10.02
N TYR A 94 -16.92 1.32 -8.74
CA TYR A 94 -16.17 1.88 -7.62
C TYR A 94 -15.00 0.97 -7.23
N ASN A 95 -13.86 1.58 -6.89
CA ASN A 95 -12.75 0.85 -6.29
C ASN A 95 -13.00 0.65 -4.80
N THR A 96 -13.30 -0.59 -4.42
CA THR A 96 -13.61 -1.00 -3.04
C THR A 96 -12.54 -1.92 -2.44
N SER A 97 -11.32 -1.93 -3.01
CA SER A 97 -10.19 -2.70 -2.45
C SER A 97 -9.78 -2.23 -1.06
N ASN A 98 -9.97 -0.93 -0.79
CA ASN A 98 -9.60 -0.29 0.46
C ASN A 98 -10.73 0.59 1.01
N CYS A 99 -10.81 0.62 2.33
CA CYS A 99 -11.69 1.49 3.11
C CYS A 99 -10.82 2.37 4.01
N ARG A 100 -11.07 3.67 4.08
CA ARG A 100 -10.34 4.53 5.04
C ARG A 100 -11.02 4.45 6.40
N SER A 101 -10.23 4.30 7.46
CA SER A 101 -10.75 4.20 8.83
C SER A 101 -11.58 5.40 9.25
N ASP A 102 -11.19 6.60 8.80
CA ASP A 102 -11.85 7.88 9.09
C ASP A 102 -13.28 8.01 8.54
N THR A 103 -13.63 7.28 7.49
CA THR A 103 -14.88 7.45 6.75
C THR A 103 -15.68 6.15 6.62
N MET A 104 -15.23 5.05 7.25
CA MET A 104 -15.87 3.74 7.12
C MET A 104 -17.32 3.71 7.63
N SER A 105 -17.63 4.48 8.68
CA SER A 105 -18.96 4.54 9.31
C SER A 105 -19.95 5.45 8.56
N GLU A 106 -19.45 6.26 7.63
CA GLU A 106 -20.23 7.28 6.91
C GLU A 106 -20.54 6.84 5.48
N LYS A 107 -19.59 6.19 4.80
CA LYS A 107 -19.72 5.80 3.38
C LYS A 107 -20.71 4.66 3.23
N ALA A 108 -21.71 4.82 2.35
CA ALA A 108 -22.74 3.82 2.08
C ALA A 108 -22.20 2.42 1.71
N LEU A 109 -21.02 2.36 1.09
CA LEU A 109 -20.32 1.11 0.74
C LEU A 109 -19.90 0.29 1.96
N TYR A 110 -19.58 0.94 3.08
CA TYR A 110 -18.93 0.32 4.25
C TYR A 110 -19.76 0.39 5.52
N LYS A 111 -20.68 1.37 5.59
CA LYS A 111 -21.57 1.60 6.72
C LYS A 111 -22.38 0.35 7.08
N GLY A 112 -22.99 -0.29 6.09
CA GLY A 112 -23.78 -1.51 6.30
C GLY A 112 -22.94 -2.64 6.92
N PRO A 113 -21.85 -3.06 6.25
CA PRO A 113 -20.89 -4.03 6.79
C PRO A 113 -20.40 -3.75 8.19
N PHE A 114 -20.03 -2.50 8.45
CA PHE A 114 -19.54 -2.07 9.76
C PHE A 114 -20.60 -2.28 10.86
N PHE A 115 -21.85 -1.84 10.65
CA PHE A 115 -22.92 -1.98 11.63
C PHE A 115 -23.46 -3.40 11.78
N LYS A 116 -23.32 -4.25 10.73
CA LYS A 116 -23.63 -5.68 10.79
C LYS A 116 -22.51 -6.50 11.46
N ASN A 117 -21.44 -5.86 11.93
CA ASN A 117 -20.24 -6.50 12.45
C ASN A 117 -19.58 -7.49 11.47
N GLN A 118 -19.70 -7.25 10.17
CA GLN A 118 -19.04 -8.07 9.15
C GLN A 118 -17.54 -7.74 9.09
N ARG A 119 -16.83 -8.09 10.16
CA ARG A 119 -15.40 -7.83 10.35
C ARG A 119 -14.61 -9.09 10.04
N CYS A 120 -13.52 -8.94 9.31
CA CYS A 120 -12.62 -10.04 8.98
C CYS A 120 -11.16 -9.61 9.19
N VAL A 121 -10.25 -10.58 9.25
CA VAL A 121 -8.80 -10.38 9.21
C VAL A 121 -8.27 -10.98 7.92
N VAL A 122 -7.75 -10.13 7.05
CA VAL A 122 -7.13 -10.52 5.78
C VAL A 122 -5.71 -10.99 6.04
N LEU A 123 -5.39 -12.19 5.55
CA LEU A 123 -4.10 -12.82 5.76
C LEU A 123 -3.20 -12.62 4.53
N ALA A 124 -1.93 -12.36 4.78
CA ALA A 124 -0.91 -12.23 3.75
C ALA A 124 0.47 -12.56 4.33
N ASP A 125 1.44 -12.94 3.50
CA ASP A 125 2.85 -12.92 3.89
C ASP A 125 3.32 -11.48 4.13
N GLY A 126 2.77 -10.56 3.35
CA GLY A 126 3.05 -9.13 3.37
C GLY A 126 2.32 -8.41 2.24
N PHE A 127 2.47 -7.09 2.19
CA PHE A 127 1.89 -6.26 1.14
C PHE A 127 2.97 -5.49 0.38
N TYR A 128 2.66 -5.10 -0.85
CA TYR A 128 3.53 -4.25 -1.64
C TYR A 128 3.06 -2.80 -1.61
N GLU A 129 4.01 -1.87 -1.60
CA GLU A 129 3.74 -0.46 -1.80
C GLU A 129 4.86 0.19 -2.63
N TRP A 130 4.48 1.19 -3.43
CA TRP A 130 5.39 1.81 -4.40
C TRP A 130 5.81 3.20 -3.94
N ARG A 131 7.07 3.34 -3.55
CA ARG A 131 7.67 4.65 -3.26
C ARG A 131 7.87 5.42 -4.55
N ARG A 132 7.27 6.60 -4.65
CA ARG A 132 7.48 7.52 -5.77
C ARG A 132 8.84 8.21 -5.65
N GLN A 133 9.66 8.13 -6.71
CA GLN A 133 10.94 8.83 -6.84
C GLN A 133 10.97 9.55 -8.19
N GLY A 134 10.47 10.79 -8.20
CA GLY A 134 10.26 11.55 -9.44
C GLY A 134 9.21 10.88 -10.34
N ALA A 135 9.63 10.45 -11.53
CA ALA A 135 8.79 9.73 -12.49
C ALA A 135 8.76 8.21 -12.27
N GLU A 136 9.77 7.66 -11.59
CA GLU A 136 9.88 6.23 -11.32
C GLU A 136 9.19 5.85 -10.00
N LYS A 137 8.80 4.58 -9.87
CA LYS A 137 8.23 4.01 -8.66
C LYS A 137 9.03 2.76 -8.27
N GLN A 138 9.58 2.78 -7.06
CA GLN A 138 10.30 1.63 -6.49
C GLN A 138 9.32 0.80 -5.62
N PRO A 139 9.04 -0.46 -5.96
CA PRO A 139 8.26 -1.34 -5.11
C PRO A 139 9.04 -1.77 -3.86
N TYR A 140 8.34 -1.84 -2.74
CA TYR A 140 8.80 -2.40 -1.48
C TYR A 140 7.84 -3.51 -1.05
N PHE A 141 8.37 -4.57 -0.46
CA PHE A 141 7.59 -5.58 0.24
C PHE A 141 7.65 -5.30 1.74
N ILE A 142 6.47 -5.21 2.37
CA ILE A 142 6.28 -4.78 3.77
C ILE A 142 5.56 -5.90 4.53
N TYR A 143 6.12 -6.32 5.66
CA TYR A 143 5.71 -7.52 6.39
C TYR A 143 6.05 -7.40 7.88
N PHE A 144 5.51 -8.30 8.71
CA PHE A 144 5.94 -8.39 10.11
C PHE A 144 7.40 -8.85 10.19
N PRO A 145 8.20 -8.37 11.16
CA PRO A 145 9.48 -8.99 11.48
C PRO A 145 9.31 -10.49 11.76
N GLN A 146 10.17 -11.29 11.14
CA GLN A 146 10.14 -12.75 11.22
C GLN A 146 11.16 -13.23 12.27
N VAL A 147 10.81 -14.26 13.05
CA VAL A 147 11.72 -14.87 14.03
C VAL A 147 12.74 -15.75 13.29
N LYS A 148 14.02 -15.66 13.66
CA LYS A 148 15.05 -16.53 13.07
C LYS A 148 14.93 -17.94 13.66
N SER A 149 15.18 -18.96 12.84
CA SER A 149 14.96 -20.39 13.14
C SER A 149 15.62 -20.91 14.43
N GLU A 150 16.69 -20.28 14.92
CA GLU A 150 17.36 -20.67 16.17
C GLU A 150 16.61 -20.19 17.43
N GLU A 151 15.82 -19.11 17.32
CA GLU A 151 15.02 -18.53 18.41
C GLU A 151 13.57 -19.06 18.43
N SER A 152 13.12 -19.70 17.35
CA SER A 152 11.76 -20.25 17.23
C SER A 152 11.51 -21.47 18.12
N GLU A 153 12.54 -22.26 18.43
CA GLU A 153 12.41 -23.40 19.35
C GLU A 153 12.16 -22.98 20.81
N ALA A 154 12.60 -21.76 21.18
CA ALA A 154 12.42 -21.21 22.53
C ALA A 154 11.04 -20.57 22.74
N ARG A 155 10.36 -20.14 21.67
CA ARG A 155 9.03 -19.53 21.73
C ARG A 155 7.94 -20.57 21.43
N LYS A 156 7.74 -21.51 22.35
CA LYS A 156 6.64 -22.51 22.31
C LYS A 156 5.22 -21.91 22.32
N ASP A 157 5.07 -20.59 22.40
CA ASP A 157 3.76 -19.94 22.54
C ASP A 157 3.21 -19.30 21.26
N ASP A 158 4.02 -19.19 20.20
CA ASP A 158 3.60 -18.49 18.98
C ASP A 158 3.27 -19.48 17.84
N SER A 159 2.17 -19.22 17.15
CA SER A 159 1.58 -19.98 16.03
C SER A 159 2.38 -19.91 14.72
N TYR A 160 3.70 -20.09 14.79
CA TYR A 160 4.57 -20.09 13.61
C TYR A 160 4.66 -21.50 13.01
N VAL A 161 3.99 -21.73 11.88
CA VAL A 161 4.27 -22.93 11.07
C VAL A 161 5.22 -22.56 9.94
N GLY A 162 6.31 -23.31 9.82
CA GLY A 162 7.39 -23.01 8.87
C GLY A 162 8.17 -21.72 9.18
N GLY A 163 8.10 -21.22 10.42
CA GLY A 163 8.83 -20.03 10.87
C GLY A 163 8.31 -18.70 10.30
N ARG A 164 7.10 -18.68 9.73
CA ARG A 164 6.54 -17.49 9.05
C ARG A 164 5.35 -16.90 9.80
N ARG A 165 5.48 -15.64 10.21
CA ARG A 165 4.43 -14.82 10.79
C ARG A 165 3.63 -14.14 9.69
N LEU A 166 2.39 -14.57 9.47
CA LEU A 166 1.48 -13.93 8.52
C LEU A 166 1.10 -12.52 9.00
N LEU A 167 1.05 -11.58 8.05
CA LEU A 167 0.46 -10.27 8.23
C LEU A 167 -1.07 -10.38 8.35
N THR A 168 -1.60 -9.75 9.38
CA THR A 168 -3.02 -9.78 9.77
C THR A 168 -3.61 -8.39 9.63
N MET A 169 -4.35 -8.14 8.54
CA MET A 169 -4.90 -6.82 8.23
C MET A 169 -6.40 -6.78 8.53
N ALA A 170 -6.86 -5.76 9.26
CA ALA A 170 -8.27 -5.58 9.52
C ALA A 170 -9.05 -5.26 8.22
N GLY A 171 -10.14 -5.97 8.00
CA GLY A 171 -11.05 -5.79 6.88
C GLY A 171 -12.51 -5.76 7.30
N LEU A 172 -13.34 -5.27 6.38
CA LEU A 172 -14.78 -5.47 6.39
C LEU A 172 -15.15 -6.37 5.22
N PHE A 173 -16.18 -7.20 5.39
CA PHE A 173 -16.74 -8.00 4.31
C PHE A 173 -18.22 -7.70 4.12
N ASP A 174 -18.75 -8.02 2.94
CA ASP A 174 -20.19 -8.06 2.70
C ASP A 174 -20.56 -9.30 1.88
N CYS A 175 -21.84 -9.65 1.94
CA CYS A 175 -22.42 -10.79 1.25
C CYS A 175 -23.35 -10.26 0.16
N TRP A 176 -23.04 -10.58 -1.08
CA TRP A 176 -23.85 -10.20 -2.23
C TRP A 176 -24.45 -11.44 -2.88
N GLU A 177 -25.77 -11.44 -3.06
CA GLU A 177 -26.50 -12.52 -3.73
C GLU A 177 -26.68 -12.14 -5.21
N PRO A 178 -26.10 -12.91 -6.15
CA PRO A 178 -26.28 -12.67 -7.57
C PRO A 178 -27.76 -12.86 -7.98
N PRO A 179 -28.28 -12.11 -8.98
CA PRO A 179 -29.68 -12.21 -9.41
C PRO A 179 -30.10 -13.57 -10.00
N GLU A 180 -29.16 -14.46 -10.33
CA GLU A 180 -29.39 -15.70 -11.08
C GLU A 180 -28.75 -16.93 -10.42
N GLY A 181 -29.32 -17.46 -9.33
CA GLY A 181 -29.05 -18.82 -8.81
C GLY A 181 -27.60 -19.19 -8.44
N GLU A 182 -26.65 -18.29 -8.63
CA GLU A 182 -25.24 -18.44 -8.26
C GLU A 182 -25.07 -18.35 -6.74
N ASP A 183 -23.99 -18.95 -6.25
CA ASP A 183 -23.65 -18.90 -4.84
C ASP A 183 -23.44 -17.46 -4.35
N THR A 184 -23.81 -17.20 -3.09
CA THR A 184 -23.53 -15.93 -2.43
C THR A 184 -22.04 -15.58 -2.51
N LEU A 185 -21.75 -14.39 -3.03
CA LEU A 185 -20.40 -13.87 -3.12
C LEU A 185 -20.01 -13.18 -1.81
N TYR A 186 -18.97 -13.70 -1.17
CA TYR A 186 -18.31 -13.05 -0.05
C TYR A 186 -17.14 -12.22 -0.57
N SER A 187 -17.14 -10.94 -0.21
CA SER A 187 -16.12 -10.01 -0.68
C SER A 187 -15.69 -9.05 0.41
N TYR A 188 -14.44 -8.62 0.39
CA TYR A 188 -13.86 -7.81 1.47
C TYR A 188 -13.16 -6.56 0.98
N THR A 189 -12.96 -5.62 1.90
CA THR A 189 -12.14 -4.42 1.75
C THR A 189 -11.11 -4.36 2.87
N VAL A 190 -9.90 -3.89 2.57
CA VAL A 190 -8.84 -3.70 3.57
C VAL A 190 -9.00 -2.31 4.20
N ILE A 191 -9.11 -2.24 5.52
CA ILE A 191 -9.13 -0.96 6.24
C ILE A 191 -7.73 -0.35 6.19
N THR A 192 -7.66 0.94 5.91
CA THR A 192 -6.42 1.72 5.86
C THR A 192 -6.43 2.81 6.91
N VAL A 193 -5.25 3.10 7.44
CA VAL A 193 -4.94 4.17 8.38
C VAL A 193 -3.81 5.02 7.82
N ASP A 194 -3.47 6.13 8.49
CA ASP A 194 -2.26 6.88 8.18
C ASP A 194 -1.03 6.01 8.39
N ALA A 195 0.00 6.20 7.55
CA ALA A 195 1.23 5.45 7.67
C ALA A 195 1.97 5.77 8.98
N SER A 196 2.53 4.73 9.60
CA SER A 196 3.44 4.87 10.74
C SER A 196 4.76 5.51 10.33
N LYS A 197 5.55 5.96 11.30
CA LYS A 197 6.83 6.64 11.03
C LYS A 197 7.79 5.75 10.25
N SER A 198 7.77 4.43 10.50
CA SER A 198 8.64 3.46 9.85
C SER A 198 8.44 3.33 8.33
N ILE A 199 7.24 3.60 7.81
CA ILE A 199 6.93 3.41 6.37
C ILE A 199 6.34 4.63 5.66
N ASN A 200 6.11 5.75 6.37
CA ASN A 200 5.55 6.97 5.76
C ASN A 200 6.42 7.53 4.61
N TRP A 201 7.72 7.25 4.61
CA TRP A 201 8.63 7.62 3.51
C TRP A 201 8.39 6.82 2.22
N ILE A 202 7.64 5.72 2.27
CA ILE A 202 7.18 4.93 1.11
C ILE A 202 5.83 5.48 0.62
N HIS A 203 4.85 5.60 1.51
CA HIS A 203 3.49 6.08 1.21
C HIS A 203 2.84 6.63 2.48
N ASP A 204 1.92 7.59 2.34
CA ASP A 204 1.18 8.24 3.44
C ASP A 204 0.10 7.36 4.11
N ARG A 205 -0.13 6.15 3.61
CA ARG A 205 -1.21 5.25 4.07
C ARG A 205 -0.70 3.82 4.19
N MET A 206 -1.25 3.09 5.15
CA MET A 206 -0.94 1.68 5.37
C MET A 206 -2.22 0.88 5.70
N PRO A 207 -2.22 -0.45 5.55
CA PRO A 207 -3.29 -1.28 6.11
C PRO A 207 -3.37 -1.07 7.63
N ALA A 208 -4.58 -1.18 8.20
CA ALA A 208 -4.74 -1.36 9.63
C ALA A 208 -4.30 -2.79 9.99
N ILE A 209 -3.14 -2.93 10.62
CA ILE A 209 -2.54 -4.22 10.95
C ILE A 209 -2.84 -4.54 12.41
N LEU A 210 -3.31 -5.75 12.67
CA LEU A 210 -3.64 -6.27 14.01
C LEU A 210 -2.45 -7.08 14.52
N ASP A 211 -1.79 -6.61 15.57
CA ASP A 211 -0.54 -7.19 16.08
C ASP A 211 -0.83 -8.16 17.23
N GLY A 212 -0.95 -9.45 16.88
CA GLY A 212 -1.11 -10.53 17.85
C GLY A 212 -2.55 -10.96 18.10
N ASP A 213 -2.69 -12.06 18.84
CA ASP A 213 -3.96 -12.78 18.97
C ASP A 213 -5.06 -11.96 19.66
N GLU A 214 -4.71 -11.15 20.65
CA GLU A 214 -5.67 -10.32 21.37
C GLU A 214 -6.28 -9.22 20.51
N GLU A 215 -5.52 -8.61 19.58
CA GLU A 215 -6.08 -7.61 18.67
C GLU A 215 -6.96 -8.26 17.60
N ILE A 216 -6.56 -9.44 17.11
CA ILE A 216 -7.38 -10.27 16.22
C ILE A 216 -8.70 -10.64 16.91
N ARG A 217 -8.64 -11.12 18.15
CA ARG A 217 -9.83 -11.47 18.95
C ARG A 217 -10.74 -10.27 19.16
N LYS A 218 -10.19 -9.12 19.59
CA LYS A 218 -10.96 -7.89 19.78
C LYS A 218 -11.62 -7.41 18.49
N TRP A 219 -10.96 -7.63 17.36
CA TRP A 219 -11.54 -7.31 16.07
C TRP A 219 -12.62 -8.31 15.65
N LEU A 220 -12.44 -9.62 15.83
CA LEU A 220 -13.40 -10.61 15.32
C LEU A 220 -14.60 -10.89 16.24
N ASP A 221 -14.42 -10.84 17.56
CA ASP A 221 -15.45 -11.21 18.53
C ASP A 221 -16.45 -10.07 18.76
N PHE A 222 -17.41 -9.92 17.86
CA PHE A 222 -18.49 -8.94 17.99
C PHE A 222 -19.57 -9.32 19.02
N GLY A 223 -19.50 -10.53 19.59
CA GLY A 223 -20.39 -10.99 20.65
C GLY A 223 -20.02 -10.36 21.99
N GLU A 224 -18.72 -10.26 22.29
CA GLU A 224 -18.22 -9.69 23.53
C GLU A 224 -17.59 -8.30 23.36
N VAL A 225 -17.11 -7.95 22.16
CA VAL A 225 -16.40 -6.70 21.91
C VAL A 225 -17.28 -5.73 21.10
N PRO A 226 -17.82 -4.67 21.73
CA PRO A 226 -18.59 -3.65 21.03
C PRO A 226 -17.77 -2.99 19.93
N ALA A 227 -18.45 -2.54 18.87
CA ALA A 227 -17.79 -1.91 17.71
C ALA A 227 -16.86 -0.74 18.09
N LYS A 228 -17.22 0.05 19.12
CA LYS A 228 -16.38 1.15 19.64
C LYS A 228 -15.06 0.66 20.21
N GLU A 229 -15.05 -0.48 20.90
CA GLU A 229 -13.84 -1.10 21.45
C GLU A 229 -13.01 -1.75 20.34
N ALA A 230 -13.66 -2.42 19.38
CA ALA A 230 -13.00 -2.97 18.20
C ALA A 230 -12.28 -1.89 17.36
N LEU A 231 -12.81 -0.67 17.29
CA LEU A 231 -12.14 0.44 16.60
C LEU A 231 -10.83 0.87 17.26
N LYS A 232 -10.59 0.57 18.54
CA LYS A 232 -9.33 0.95 19.22
C LYS A 232 -8.10 0.21 18.68
N VAL A 233 -8.29 -0.95 18.05
CA VAL A 233 -7.20 -1.69 17.40
C VAL A 233 -6.97 -1.22 15.95
N ILE A 234 -7.80 -0.31 15.42
CA ILE A 234 -7.64 0.27 14.09
C ILE A 234 -6.78 1.53 14.16
N ARG A 235 -5.46 1.31 14.12
CA ARG A 235 -4.43 2.36 14.28
C ARG A 235 -3.15 1.98 13.52
N PRO A 236 -2.26 2.93 13.22
CA PRO A 236 -0.92 2.60 12.73
C PRO A 236 -0.14 1.78 13.75
N ILE A 237 0.75 0.91 13.26
CA ILE A 237 1.70 0.15 14.06
C ILE A 237 3.13 0.40 13.56
N GLU A 238 4.09 0.33 14.47
CA GLU A 238 5.51 0.50 14.14
C GLU A 238 6.24 -0.85 13.96
N SER A 239 5.66 -1.96 14.43
CA SER A 239 6.21 -3.32 14.41
C SER A 239 6.16 -3.98 13.02
N ILE A 240 6.61 -3.26 12.00
CA ILE A 240 6.71 -3.72 10.61
C ILE A 240 8.10 -3.45 10.06
N THR A 241 8.51 -4.26 9.08
CA THR A 241 9.76 -4.07 8.35
C THR A 241 9.51 -4.14 6.85
N CYS A 242 10.49 -3.72 6.06
CA CYS A 242 10.37 -3.75 4.61
C CYS A 242 11.74 -3.87 3.92
N HIS A 243 11.70 -4.31 2.66
CA HIS A 243 12.86 -4.28 1.77
C HIS A 243 12.42 -3.95 0.33
N PRO A 244 13.28 -3.32 -0.48
CA PRO A 244 12.99 -3.07 -1.89
C PRO A 244 12.96 -4.39 -2.66
N VAL A 245 12.04 -4.49 -3.63
CA VAL A 245 11.91 -5.66 -4.52
C VAL A 245 12.04 -5.27 -5.99
N SER A 246 12.12 -6.25 -6.87
CA SER A 246 12.20 -6.04 -8.32
C SER A 246 10.90 -5.47 -8.90
N THR A 247 11.00 -4.77 -10.03
CA THR A 247 9.85 -4.32 -10.81
C THR A 247 9.08 -5.46 -11.47
N VAL A 248 9.57 -6.71 -11.38
CA VAL A 248 8.84 -7.94 -11.76
C VAL A 248 7.45 -7.95 -11.14
N VAL A 249 7.30 -7.51 -9.89
CA VAL A 249 6.00 -7.46 -9.21
C VAL A 249 5.00 -6.53 -9.91
N ASN A 250 5.43 -5.52 -10.69
CA ASN A 250 4.53 -4.53 -11.29
C ASN A 250 3.43 -5.18 -12.14
N ASN A 251 3.77 -6.21 -12.91
CA ASN A 251 2.82 -7.00 -13.67
C ASN A 251 2.15 -8.05 -12.75
N ALA A 252 0.86 -7.88 -12.49
CA ALA A 252 0.08 -8.78 -11.61
C ALA A 252 0.01 -10.24 -12.10
N ARG A 253 0.36 -10.52 -13.37
CA ARG A 253 0.45 -11.89 -13.90
C ARG A 253 1.73 -12.62 -13.47
N ASN A 254 2.74 -11.89 -13.00
CA ASN A 254 3.97 -12.49 -12.53
C ASN A 254 3.73 -13.06 -11.13
N ASN A 255 3.67 -14.38 -11.04
CA ASN A 255 3.52 -15.13 -9.79
C ASN A 255 4.78 -15.97 -9.54
N THR A 256 5.86 -15.31 -9.12
CA THR A 256 7.16 -15.96 -8.90
C THR A 256 7.81 -15.50 -7.59
N PRO A 257 8.73 -16.30 -7.00
CA PRO A 257 9.46 -15.90 -5.80
C PRO A 257 10.24 -14.58 -5.94
N GLU A 258 10.62 -14.21 -7.16
CA GLU A 258 11.28 -12.92 -7.46
C GLU A 258 10.44 -11.70 -7.09
N CYS A 259 9.12 -11.84 -7.00
CA CYS A 259 8.25 -10.74 -6.58
C CYS A 259 8.53 -10.28 -5.15
N VAL A 260 8.88 -11.21 -4.25
CA VAL A 260 9.19 -10.92 -2.84
C VAL A 260 10.69 -10.92 -2.54
N ALA A 261 11.54 -11.26 -3.52
CA ALA A 261 12.97 -11.34 -3.31
C ALA A 261 13.57 -9.93 -3.09
N PRO A 262 14.37 -9.73 -2.03
CA PRO A 262 15.02 -8.45 -1.78
C PRO A 262 16.04 -8.14 -2.90
N ILE A 263 16.09 -6.87 -3.30
CA ILE A 263 17.10 -6.37 -4.26
C ILE A 263 18.04 -5.37 -3.60
N ILE A 264 19.23 -5.21 -4.17
CA ILE A 264 20.13 -4.11 -3.81
C ILE A 264 19.79 -2.93 -4.72
N LEU A 265 19.41 -1.79 -4.12
CA LEU A 265 19.19 -0.57 -4.89
C LEU A 265 20.52 -0.03 -5.39
N GLN A 266 20.75 -0.15 -6.70
CA GLN A 266 21.88 0.53 -7.32
C GLN A 266 21.62 2.03 -7.28
N LYS A 267 22.58 2.78 -6.74
CA LYS A 267 22.56 4.24 -6.80
C LYS A 267 22.77 4.62 -8.26
N LYS A 268 21.70 4.99 -8.98
CA LYS A 268 21.86 5.59 -10.31
C LYS A 268 22.73 6.83 -10.14
N GLU A 269 23.96 6.79 -10.66
CA GLU A 269 24.70 8.02 -10.91
C GLU A 269 23.81 8.89 -11.79
N PRO A 270 23.66 10.19 -11.49
CA PRO A 270 22.84 11.06 -12.30
C PRO A 270 23.37 11.01 -13.73
N ALA A 271 22.60 10.40 -14.63
CA ALA A 271 22.95 10.36 -16.03
C ALA A 271 23.13 11.82 -16.49
N LEU A 272 24.33 12.14 -16.98
CA LEU A 272 24.63 13.48 -17.47
C LEU A 272 23.54 13.89 -18.46
N SER A 273 22.87 15.01 -18.18
CA SER A 273 21.84 15.55 -19.07
C SER A 273 22.43 15.79 -20.46
N ALA A 274 21.59 15.83 -21.50
CA ALA A 274 22.06 16.10 -22.86
C ALA A 274 22.84 17.42 -22.96
N SER A 275 22.47 18.43 -22.15
CA SER A 275 23.21 19.69 -22.03
C SER A 275 24.54 19.53 -21.29
N SER A 276 24.58 18.74 -20.20
CA SER A 276 25.83 18.40 -19.49
C SER A 276 26.81 17.64 -20.38
N LYS A 277 26.33 16.70 -21.21
CA LYS A 277 27.15 15.99 -22.20
C LYS A 277 27.70 16.91 -23.28
N LYS A 278 26.88 17.85 -23.78
CA LYS A 278 27.32 18.86 -24.76
C LYS A 278 28.34 19.84 -24.17
N MET A 279 28.16 20.26 -22.91
CA MET A 279 29.10 21.13 -22.21
C MET A 279 30.46 20.46 -22.01
N LEU A 280 30.47 19.18 -21.62
CA LEU A 280 31.71 18.39 -21.50
C LEU A 280 32.41 18.21 -22.85
N ALA A 281 31.66 17.90 -23.91
CA ALA A 281 32.22 17.81 -25.27
C ALA A 281 32.81 19.16 -25.75
N TRP A 282 32.20 20.29 -25.37
CA TRP A 282 32.72 21.62 -25.68
C TRP A 282 34.00 21.97 -24.91
N LEU A 283 34.07 21.59 -23.62
CA LEU A 283 35.27 21.76 -22.79
C LEU A 283 36.46 20.94 -23.30
N GLN A 284 36.20 19.75 -23.85
CA GLN A 284 37.24 18.89 -24.44
C GLN A 284 37.77 19.44 -25.78
N ASN A 285 37.00 20.26 -26.49
CA ASN A 285 37.34 20.75 -27.83
C ASN A 285 37.93 22.17 -27.88
N LYS A 286 38.52 22.68 -26.78
CA LYS A 286 39.25 23.95 -26.83
C LYS A 286 40.65 23.88 -26.21
N SER A 287 41.62 23.77 -27.10
CA SER A 287 42.83 24.62 -27.08
C SER A 287 43.40 24.66 -28.50
N PRO A 288 43.27 25.77 -29.27
CA PRO A 288 44.10 25.97 -30.44
C PRO A 288 45.50 26.34 -29.98
N LYS A 289 46.52 25.58 -30.45
CA LYS A 289 47.92 25.99 -30.37
C LYS A 289 48.09 27.31 -31.11
N LYS A 290 48.75 28.27 -30.45
CA LYS A 290 49.18 29.53 -31.04
C LYS A 290 50.45 29.24 -31.86
N GLU A 291 50.40 29.37 -33.18
CA GLU A 291 51.60 29.47 -34.02
C GLU A 291 51.90 30.94 -34.39
N PRO A 292 53.16 31.29 -34.66
CA PRO A 292 53.63 32.68 -34.57
C PRO A 292 53.43 33.48 -35.87
N SER A 293 52.94 34.70 -35.65
CA SER A 293 53.14 35.96 -36.40
C SER A 293 53.46 35.93 -37.90
N GLU A 294 52.60 36.59 -38.68
CA GLU A 294 53.03 37.49 -39.76
C GLU A 294 52.39 38.88 -39.58
N GLU A 295 53.20 39.90 -39.84
CA GLU A 295 52.91 41.33 -39.67
C GLU A 295 51.80 41.82 -40.61
N VAL A 296 50.83 42.56 -40.07
CA VAL A 296 49.99 43.47 -40.86
C VAL A 296 49.86 44.82 -40.14
N LYS A 297 50.18 45.89 -40.87
CA LYS A 297 50.28 47.31 -40.49
C LYS A 297 48.94 47.92 -40.04
N PRO A 298 48.95 49.02 -39.26
CA PRO A 298 47.75 49.52 -38.60
C PRO A 298 46.87 50.33 -39.57
N VAL A 299 45.56 50.03 -39.57
CA VAL A 299 44.53 50.88 -40.20
C VAL A 299 43.61 51.43 -39.11
N LYS A 300 43.34 52.74 -39.23
CA LYS A 300 42.71 53.64 -38.27
C LYS A 300 41.33 53.19 -37.78
N LEU A 301 41.07 53.47 -36.49
CA LEU A 301 39.75 53.43 -35.86
C LEU A 301 38.79 54.45 -36.49
N SER A 302 37.61 53.98 -36.89
CA SER A 302 36.39 54.80 -36.96
C SER A 302 35.34 54.20 -36.02
N GLN A 303 34.83 55.06 -35.14
CA GLN A 303 33.88 54.76 -34.08
C GLN A 303 32.57 54.19 -34.62
N VAL A 304 32.11 53.07 -34.04
CA VAL A 304 30.72 52.62 -34.11
C VAL A 304 30.24 52.34 -32.70
N ALA A 305 29.09 52.95 -32.37
CA ALA A 305 28.53 53.06 -31.04
C ALA A 305 28.25 51.70 -30.35
N LEU A 306 28.67 51.61 -29.08
CA LEU A 306 28.27 50.55 -28.16
C LEU A 306 26.85 50.80 -27.65
N SER A 307 25.89 49.94 -28.01
CA SER A 307 24.62 49.87 -27.28
C SER A 307 24.86 49.14 -25.95
N HIS A 308 24.53 49.80 -24.84
CA HIS A 308 24.61 49.22 -23.50
C HIS A 308 23.59 48.09 -23.35
N LYS A 309 24.05 46.84 -23.20
CA LYS A 309 23.22 45.76 -22.65
C LYS A 309 23.26 45.88 -21.12
N LYS A 310 22.10 46.14 -20.52
CA LYS A 310 21.89 46.19 -19.07
C LYS A 310 22.25 44.85 -18.44
N THR A 311 22.87 44.89 -17.27
CA THR A 311 23.26 43.71 -16.51
C THR A 311 22.08 43.18 -15.69
N SER A 312 22.10 41.88 -15.38
CA SER A 312 21.04 41.18 -14.63
C SER A 312 20.77 41.77 -13.23
N ALA A 313 21.70 42.56 -12.69
CA ALA A 313 21.56 43.24 -11.41
C ALA A 313 20.58 44.44 -11.45
N GLU A 314 20.43 45.11 -12.60
CA GLU A 314 19.52 46.28 -12.72
C GLU A 314 18.04 45.87 -12.85
N LEU A 315 17.77 44.69 -13.41
CA LEU A 315 16.40 44.16 -13.54
C LEU A 315 15.82 43.71 -12.19
N MET A 316 16.66 43.23 -11.27
CA MET A 316 16.24 42.81 -9.92
C MET A 316 15.82 43.99 -9.03
N HIS A 317 16.45 45.16 -9.18
CA HIS A 317 16.09 46.35 -8.41
C HIS A 317 14.78 47.02 -8.86
N GLN A 318 14.33 46.77 -10.08
CA GLN A 318 13.08 47.32 -10.60
C GLN A 318 11.85 46.51 -10.15
N TRP A 319 12.03 45.22 -9.82
CA TRP A 319 10.96 44.35 -9.36
C TRP A 319 10.66 44.53 -7.86
N LEU A 320 11.68 44.79 -7.03
CA LEU A 320 11.56 44.98 -5.58
C LEU A 320 10.93 46.32 -5.14
N LYS A 321 10.60 47.24 -6.05
CA LYS A 321 10.02 48.56 -5.73
C LYS A 321 8.52 48.70 -6.01
N LYS A 322 7.82 47.61 -6.35
CA LYS A 322 6.36 47.63 -6.58
C LYS A 322 5.62 46.69 -5.62
N GLU A 323 5.65 47.00 -4.33
CA GLU A 323 4.56 46.64 -3.41
C GLU A 323 4.21 47.83 -2.52
N GLY A 324 2.92 48.16 -2.47
CA GLY A 324 2.36 49.28 -1.72
C GLY A 324 0.94 49.61 -2.18
N GLU A 325 -0.03 48.86 -1.68
CA GLU A 325 -1.49 49.16 -1.69
C GLU A 325 -1.80 50.50 -0.98
N PRO A 326 -2.93 51.23 -1.26
CA PRO A 326 -4.21 50.88 -0.58
C PRO A 326 -5.57 51.31 -1.23
N SER A 327 -6.59 50.44 -1.03
CA SER A 327 -7.94 50.75 -0.45
C SER A 327 -9.08 51.38 -1.32
N PRO A 328 -10.37 51.38 -0.88
CA PRO A 328 -11.50 50.84 -1.65
C PRO A 328 -12.52 51.90 -2.14
N LYS A 329 -13.25 51.62 -3.22
CA LYS A 329 -14.33 52.50 -3.72
C LYS A 329 -15.70 52.14 -3.12
N LYS A 330 -16.36 53.15 -2.55
CA LYS A 330 -17.75 53.19 -2.05
C LYS A 330 -18.80 53.08 -3.19
N PRO A 331 -20.07 52.74 -2.86
CA PRO A 331 -21.09 52.37 -3.84
C PRO A 331 -21.82 53.59 -4.44
N ARG A 332 -22.42 53.41 -5.61
CA ARG A 332 -23.39 54.36 -6.19
C ARG A 332 -24.82 53.84 -6.00
N ARG A 333 -25.70 54.81 -5.74
CA ARG A 333 -27.16 54.73 -5.53
C ARG A 333 -27.90 54.10 -6.71
#